data_AF-A0A948JD08-F1
#
_entry.id   AF-A0A948JD08-F1
#
_cell.length_a   1.000
_cell.length_b   1.000
_cell.length_c   1.000
_cell.angle_alpha   90.00
_cell.angle_beta   90.00
_cell.angle_gamma   90.00
#
_symmetry.space_group_name_H-M   'P 1'
#
loop_
_entity.id
_entity.type
_entity.pdbx_description
1 polymer ?
#
loop_
_entity_poly.entity_id
_entity_poly.type
_entity_poly.pdbx_seq_one_letter_code
_entity_poly.pdbx_strand_id
1 'polypeptide(L)'
;MDRIIEHEGKVAIDSGWHNDWNEPEQYRILHISKANADDWHDLIGSSVTWSGNTGTVRRYDRTYYLRVDDAREWTKFIETRPVKKPRRGKNYDWEWERGAWRKTWR
;
A
#
# COMPACT_ATOMS: atom_id res chain seq x y z
N MET A 1 5.62 2.80 0.45
CA MET A 1 5.84 3.54 1.70
C MET A 1 4.48 3.67 2.32
N ASP A 2 4.34 3.10 3.51
CA ASP A 2 3.07 3.00 4.20
C ASP A 2 2.58 4.39 4.59
N ARG A 3 1.27 4.60 4.51
CA ARG A 3 0.63 5.88 4.82
C ARG A 3 -0.63 5.68 5.65
N ILE A 4 -0.86 6.59 6.59
CA ILE A 4 -2.13 6.68 7.28
C ILE A 4 -3.14 7.28 6.31
N ILE A 5 -4.27 6.61 6.12
CA ILE A 5 -5.39 7.07 5.31
C ILE A 5 -6.69 6.96 6.10
N GLU A 6 -7.70 7.69 5.65
CA GLU A 6 -9.08 7.38 5.98
C GLU A 6 -9.60 6.31 5.03
N HIS A 7 -10.28 5.30 5.57
CA HIS A 7 -10.97 4.27 4.82
C HIS A 7 -12.32 3.99 5.47
N GLU A 8 -13.41 4.35 4.79
CA GLU A 8 -14.80 4.15 5.27
C GLU A 8 -15.04 4.73 6.68
N GLY A 9 -14.50 5.92 6.96
CA GLY A 9 -14.60 6.59 8.27
C GLY A 9 -13.68 6.02 9.36
N LYS A 10 -12.84 5.03 9.03
CA LYS A 10 -11.85 4.42 9.93
C LYS A 10 -10.43 4.82 9.57
N VAL A 11 -9.55 4.81 10.58
CA VAL A 11 -8.11 4.93 10.35
C VAL A 11 -7.63 3.64 9.69
N ALA A 12 -6.86 3.77 8.61
CA ALA A 12 -6.17 2.65 8.01
C ALA A 12 -4.72 3.00 7.66
N ILE A 13 -3.88 1.97 7.54
CA ILE A 13 -2.53 2.08 7.00
C ILE A 13 -2.54 1.39 5.63
N ASP A 14 -2.24 2.17 4.59
CA ASP A 14 -2.10 1.73 3.20
C ASP A 14 -0.63 1.54 2.87
N SER A 15 -0.24 0.32 2.49
CA SER A 15 1.12 -0.02 2.04
C SER A 15 1.48 0.56 0.65
N GLY A 16 0.45 0.96 -0.11
CA GLY A 16 0.54 1.32 -1.51
C GLY A 16 0.42 0.11 -2.43
N TRP A 17 0.35 0.37 -3.73
CA TRP A 17 0.29 -0.68 -4.74
C TRP A 17 1.68 -1.28 -4.99
N HIS A 18 1.74 -2.61 -4.93
CA HIS A 18 2.89 -3.44 -5.23
C HIS A 18 2.55 -4.33 -6.41
N ASN A 19 3.45 -4.40 -7.40
CA ASN A 19 3.28 -5.34 -8.51
C ASN A 19 3.59 -6.76 -8.02
N ASP A 20 2.73 -7.71 -8.38
CA ASP A 20 3.04 -9.12 -8.25
C ASP A 20 4.20 -9.46 -9.19
N TRP A 21 5.14 -10.25 -8.69
CA TRP A 21 6.35 -10.57 -9.44
C TRP A 21 6.11 -11.55 -10.59
N ASN A 22 5.12 -12.42 -10.44
CA ASN A 22 4.84 -13.54 -11.31
C ASN A 22 3.64 -13.28 -12.22
N GLU A 23 2.65 -12.54 -11.73
CA GLU A 23 1.40 -12.29 -12.44
C GLU A 23 1.25 -10.81 -12.80
N PRO A 24 0.58 -10.47 -13.92
CA PRO A 24 0.32 -9.09 -14.32
C PRO A 24 -0.79 -8.46 -13.45
N GLU A 25 -0.61 -8.55 -12.14
CA GLU A 25 -1.48 -8.03 -11.11
C GLU A 25 -0.68 -7.12 -10.18
N GLN A 26 -1.40 -6.25 -9.49
CA GLN A 26 -0.86 -5.48 -8.39
C GLN A 26 -1.78 -5.69 -7.19
N TYR A 27 -1.19 -5.69 -6.01
CA TYR A 27 -1.88 -5.79 -4.74
C TYR A 27 -1.52 -4.63 -3.84
N ARG A 28 -2.43 -4.27 -2.94
CA ARG A 28 -2.11 -3.44 -1.78
C ARG A 28 -2.68 -4.07 -0.53
N ILE A 29 -2.00 -3.85 0.58
CA ILE A 29 -2.46 -4.28 1.90
C ILE A 29 -2.94 -3.05 2.64
N LEU A 30 -4.20 -3.10 3.08
CA LEU A 30 -4.79 -2.16 4.02
C LEU A 30 -4.89 -2.83 5.38
N HIS A 31 -4.38 -2.18 6.41
CA HIS A 31 -4.71 -2.53 7.78
C HIS A 31 -5.73 -1.51 8.26
N ILE A 32 -6.92 -1.94 8.68
CA ILE A 32 -8.03 -1.05 9.05
C ILE A 32 -8.27 -1.15 10.55
N SER A 33 -8.13 -0.04 11.26
CA SER A 33 -8.38 0.06 12.69
C SER A 33 -9.88 0.12 13.01
N LYS A 34 -10.25 -0.15 14.27
CA LYS A 34 -11.58 0.16 14.79
C LYS A 34 -11.77 1.66 15.09
N ALA A 35 -10.67 2.39 15.27
CA ALA A 35 -10.66 3.83 15.57
C ALA A 35 -11.25 4.66 14.42
N ASN A 36 -11.96 5.73 14.78
CA ASN A 36 -12.51 6.66 13.79
C ASN A 36 -11.41 7.55 13.22
N ALA A 37 -11.51 7.85 11.92
CA ALA A 37 -10.54 8.70 11.24
C ALA A 37 -10.50 10.13 11.82
N ASP A 38 -11.64 10.65 12.27
CA ASP A 38 -11.76 12.00 12.85
C ASP A 38 -10.90 12.20 14.10
N ASP A 39 -10.75 11.16 14.92
CA ASP A 39 -9.88 11.18 16.11
C ASP A 39 -8.39 11.30 15.74
N TRP A 40 -8.06 11.05 14.47
CA TRP A 40 -6.72 10.99 13.90
C TRP A 40 -6.53 11.92 12.71
N HIS A 41 -7.41 12.90 12.51
CA HIS A 41 -7.42 13.77 11.32
C HIS A 41 -6.05 14.41 11.03
N ASP A 42 -5.32 14.82 12.07
CA ASP A 42 -3.97 15.39 11.97
C ASP A 42 -2.92 14.42 11.45
N LEU A 43 -3.16 13.12 11.50
CA LEU A 43 -2.23 12.09 11.06
C LEU A 43 -2.57 11.54 9.67
N ILE A 44 -3.80 11.75 9.18
CA ILE A 44 -4.20 11.34 7.82
C ILE A 44 -3.26 11.95 6.77
N GLY A 45 -2.84 11.11 5.83
CA GLY A 45 -1.85 11.43 4.78
C GLY A 45 -0.39 11.30 5.22
N SER A 46 -0.11 11.12 6.51
CA SER A 46 1.26 11.00 7.00
C SER A 46 1.87 9.67 6.60
N SER A 47 3.17 9.68 6.32
CA SER A 47 3.90 8.44 6.05
C SER A 47 4.32 7.76 7.35
N VAL A 48 4.30 6.42 7.33
CA VAL A 48 4.69 5.58 8.46
C VAL A 48 6.04 4.94 8.14
N THR A 49 6.99 5.06 9.07
CA THR A 49 8.26 4.34 9.00
C THR A 49 8.28 3.24 10.04
N TRP A 50 8.38 1.99 9.62
CA TRP A 50 8.39 0.84 10.52
C TRP A 50 9.82 0.49 10.97
N SER A 51 9.98 0.25 12.27
CA SER A 51 11.16 -0.36 12.87
C SER A 51 10.71 -1.56 13.70
N GLY A 52 10.83 -2.76 13.13
CA GLY A 52 10.25 -3.98 13.69
C GLY A 52 8.73 -3.81 13.86
N ASN A 53 8.25 -3.94 15.09
CA ASN A 53 6.83 -3.85 15.43
C ASN A 53 6.37 -2.43 15.80
N THR A 54 7.13 -1.39 15.48
CA THR A 54 6.74 0.00 15.82
C THR A 54 6.82 0.89 14.60
N GLY A 55 5.68 1.47 14.23
CA GLY A 55 5.54 2.50 13.20
C GLY A 55 5.78 3.86 13.81
N THR A 56 6.62 4.66 13.19
CA THR A 56 6.89 6.05 13.60
C THR A 56 6.29 6.98 12.58
N VAL A 57 5.51 7.95 13.06
CA VAL A 57 4.92 9.02 12.25
C VAL A 57 5.42 10.35 12.78
N ARG A 58 6.11 11.11 11.93
CA ARG A 58 6.56 12.46 12.25
C ARG A 58 5.64 13.45 11.56
N ARG A 59 4.99 14.30 12.35
CA ARG A 59 4.11 15.38 11.88
C ARG A 59 4.48 16.63 12.66
N TYR A 60 4.92 17.67 11.94
CA TYR A 60 5.43 18.91 12.53
C TYR A 60 6.55 18.63 13.56
N ASP A 61 6.41 19.13 14.79
CA ASP A 61 7.32 18.96 15.92
C ASP A 61 7.03 17.70 16.76
N ARG A 62 6.01 16.91 16.38
CA ARG A 62 5.56 15.74 17.14
C ARG A 62 5.95 14.43 16.46
N THR A 63 6.28 13.45 17.30
CA THR A 63 6.49 12.07 16.88
C THR A 63 5.44 11.19 17.53
N TYR A 64 4.72 10.45 16.70
CA TYR A 64 3.69 9.49 17.10
C TYR A 64 4.22 8.08 16.87
N TYR A 65 3.89 7.16 17.78
CA TYR A 65 4.29 5.77 17.72
C TYR A 65 3.05 4.89 17.60
N LEU A 66 3.05 4.01 16.59
CA LEU A 66 2.03 3.01 16.30
C LEU A 66 2.63 1.65 16.63
N ARG A 67 2.07 0.90 17.56
CA ARG A 67 2.55 -0.46 17.78
C ARG A 67 1.83 -1.42 16.84
N VAL A 68 2.55 -2.40 16.29
CA VAL A 68 1.95 -3.50 15.53
C VAL A 68 0.99 -4.30 16.42
N ASP A 69 1.17 -4.30 17.74
CA ASP A 69 0.18 -4.89 18.65
C ASP A 69 -1.13 -4.09 18.66
N ASP A 70 -1.08 -2.76 18.50
CA ASP A 70 -2.31 -1.98 18.22
C ASP A 70 -2.87 -2.40 16.85
N ALA A 71 -1.99 -2.67 15.88
CA ALA A 71 -2.36 -3.20 14.57
C ALA A 71 -2.89 -4.65 14.58
N ARG A 72 -2.69 -5.44 15.65
CA ARG A 72 -3.34 -6.75 15.80
C ARG A 72 -4.84 -6.62 16.00
N GLU A 73 -5.31 -5.46 16.47
CA GLU A 73 -6.74 -5.13 16.46
C GLU A 73 -7.23 -4.64 15.10
N TRP A 74 -6.33 -4.51 14.11
CA TRP A 74 -6.66 -4.00 12.80
C TRP A 74 -6.97 -5.16 11.87
N THR A 75 -8.04 -5.01 11.11
CA THR A 75 -8.43 -5.98 10.10
C THR A 75 -7.52 -5.81 8.89
N LYS A 76 -6.86 -6.89 8.48
CA LYS A 76 -6.07 -6.92 7.24
C LYS A 76 -7.01 -7.15 6.06
N PHE A 77 -6.96 -6.24 5.09
CA PHE A 77 -7.63 -6.37 3.81
C PHE A 77 -6.60 -6.32 2.68
N ILE A 78 -6.74 -7.20 1.69
CA ILE A 78 -5.88 -7.25 0.51
C ILE A 78 -6.75 -6.91 -0.69
N GLU A 79 -6.39 -5.85 -1.40
CA GLU A 79 -7.01 -5.48 -2.65
C GLU A 79 -6.09 -5.88 -3.80
N THR A 80 -6.64 -6.55 -4.81
CA THR A 80 -5.92 -6.93 -6.03
C THR A 80 -6.58 -6.30 -7.24
N ARG A 81 -5.77 -5.96 -8.26
CA ARG A 81 -6.28 -5.52 -9.56
C ARG A 81 -5.27 -5.83 -10.67
N PRO A 82 -5.73 -6.02 -11.92
CA PRO A 82 -4.84 -6.27 -13.03
C PRO A 82 -3.97 -5.05 -13.37
N VAL A 83 -2.77 -5.31 -13.89
CA VAL A 83 -1.87 -4.31 -14.47
C VAL A 83 -2.11 -4.27 -15.98
N LYS A 84 -2.54 -3.12 -16.49
CA LYS A 84 -2.89 -2.93 -17.89
C LYS A 84 -1.72 -3.30 -18.82
N LYS A 85 -1.92 -4.32 -19.66
CA LYS A 85 -0.96 -4.70 -20.71
C LYS A 85 -0.79 -3.54 -21.71
N PRO A 86 0.44 -3.12 -22.04
CA PRO A 86 0.65 -2.08 -23.03
C PRO A 86 0.26 -2.55 -24.43
N ARG A 87 0.03 -1.60 -25.34
CA ARG A 87 -0.34 -1.94 -26.72
C ARG A 87 0.81 -2.68 -27.42
N ARG A 88 0.46 -3.77 -28.11
CA ARG A 88 1.37 -4.56 -28.94
C ARG A 88 1.90 -3.73 -30.13
N GLY A 89 3.16 -3.95 -30.51
CA GLY A 89 3.77 -3.36 -31.70
C GLY A 89 3.81 -4.33 -32.89
N LYS A 90 4.25 -3.83 -34.05
CA LYS A 90 4.37 -4.64 -35.28
C LYS A 90 5.36 -5.80 -35.12
N ASN A 91 6.51 -5.56 -34.49
CA ASN A 91 7.61 -6.51 -34.35
C ASN A 91 7.96 -6.83 -32.88
N TYR A 92 7.08 -6.49 -31.94
CA TYR A 92 7.29 -6.81 -30.53
C TYR A 92 5.96 -7.10 -29.83
N ASP A 93 6.03 -7.93 -28.80
CA ASP A 93 4.96 -8.16 -27.82
C ASP A 93 5.43 -7.72 -26.43
N TRP A 94 4.58 -7.92 -25.43
CA TRP A 94 4.91 -7.70 -24.03
C TRP A 94 4.72 -8.99 -23.24
N GLU A 95 5.73 -9.31 -22.46
CA GLU A 95 5.73 -10.40 -21.49
C GLU A 95 5.87 -9.82 -20.09
N TRP A 96 5.21 -10.43 -19.11
CA TRP A 96 5.33 -10.01 -17.73
C TRP A 96 6.56 -10.67 -17.12
N GLU A 97 7.47 -9.86 -16.58
CA GLU A 97 8.70 -10.35 -15.98
C GLU A 97 9.09 -9.48 -14.79
N ARG A 98 9.23 -10.13 -13.62
CA ARG A 98 9.70 -9.50 -12.36
C ARG A 98 8.91 -8.22 -12.02
N GLY A 99 7.59 -8.32 -12.09
CA GLY A 99 6.69 -7.22 -11.73
C GLY A 99 6.59 -6.10 -12.77
N ALA A 100 6.97 -6.33 -14.03
CA ALA A 100 6.81 -5.35 -15.08
C ALA A 100 6.56 -5.97 -16.46
N TRP A 101 5.84 -5.25 -17.31
CA TRP A 101 5.77 -5.56 -18.74
C TRP A 101 7.11 -5.26 -19.41
N ARG A 102 7.75 -6.29 -19.95
CA ARG A 102 8.99 -6.20 -20.74
C ARG A 102 8.68 -6.41 -22.21
N LYS A 103 9.36 -5.66 -23.08
CA LYS A 103 9.23 -5.82 -24.53
C LYS A 103 9.99 -7.07 -24.96
N THR A 104 9.33 -7.93 -25.71
CA THR A 104 9.95 -9.09 -26.35
C THR A 104 9.85 -8.91 -27.86
N TRP A 105 10.99 -8.93 -28.55
CA TRP A 105 11.06 -8.76 -30.01
C TRP A 105 10.81 -10.10 -30.69
N ARG A 106 10.09 -10.06 -31.82
CA ARG A 106 9.82 -11.23 -32.68
C ARG A 106 10.74 -11.25 -33.88
#